data_AF-A0A2U1UCL6-F1
#
_entry.id   AF-A0A2U1UCL6-F1
#
_cell.length_a   1.000
_cell.length_b   1.000
_cell.length_c   1.000
_cell.angle_alpha   90.00
_cell.angle_beta   90.00
_cell.angle_gamma   90.00
#
_symmetry.space_group_name_H-M   'P 1'
#
loop_
_entity.id
_entity.type
_entity.pdbx_description
1 polymer ?
#
loop_
_entity_poly.entity_id
_entity_poly.type
_entity_poly.pdbx_seq_one_letter_code
_entity_poly.pdbx_strand_id
1 'polypeptide(L)' 'MRDNGELTLAGDWLTRCGLLGRSLEIELLPDKMIIRAEQGSMLA' A
#
# COMPACT_ATOMS: atom_id res chain seq x y z
N MET A 1 -0.46 -5.32 25.64
CA MET A 1 -0.11 -5.83 24.30
C MET A 1 -0.58 -4.76 23.32
N ARG A 2 0.33 -4.13 22.56
CA ARG A 2 -0.02 -3.10 21.59
C ARG A 2 -0.47 -3.82 20.33
N ASP A 3 -1.76 -3.94 20.14
CA ASP A 3 -2.32 -4.20 18.82
C ASP A 3 -2.77 -2.85 18.29
N ASN A 4 -1.83 -2.07 17.75
CA ASN A 4 -2.12 -0.76 17.15
C ASN A 4 -2.62 -0.90 15.70
N GLY A 5 -2.89 -2.12 15.24
CA GLY A 5 -3.35 -2.38 13.88
C GLY A 5 -2.26 -2.17 12.82
N GLU A 6 -0.98 -2.22 13.17
CA GLU A 6 0.12 -2.12 12.20
C GLU A 6 0.30 -3.42 11.41
N LEU A 7 0.32 -3.31 10.07
CA LEU A 7 0.67 -4.39 9.16
C LEU A 7 2.05 -4.12 8.55
N THR A 8 3.03 -4.97 8.85
CA THR A 8 4.34 -4.93 8.18
C THR A 8 4.34 -5.88 6.98
N LEU A 9 4.52 -5.33 5.78
CA LEU A 9 4.77 -6.11 4.58
C LEU A 9 6.26 -6.50 4.54
N ALA A 10 6.58 -7.72 4.93
CA ALA A 10 7.96 -8.20 4.97
C ALA A 10 8.55 -8.45 3.56
N GLY A 11 9.88 -8.39 3.46
CA GLY A 11 10.63 -8.72 2.24
C GLY A 11 10.83 -7.53 1.31
N ASP A 12 11.01 -7.83 0.02
CA ASP A 12 11.32 -6.87 -1.04
C ASP A 12 10.12 -6.52 -1.92
N TRP A 13 8.89 -6.83 -1.47
CA TRP A 13 7.68 -6.67 -2.27
C TRP A 13 7.50 -5.23 -2.78
N LEU A 14 7.63 -4.24 -1.90
CA LEU A 14 7.56 -2.81 -2.30
C LEU A 14 8.64 -2.44 -3.32
N THR A 15 9.85 -2.98 -3.15
CA THR A 15 10.97 -2.77 -4.08
C THR A 15 10.66 -3.38 -5.45
N ARG A 16 10.20 -4.63 -5.48
CA ARG A 16 9.87 -5.39 -6.71
C ARG A 16 8.69 -4.80 -7.46
N CYS A 17 7.74 -4.20 -6.76
CA CYS A 17 6.61 -3.51 -7.37
C CYS A 17 6.94 -2.07 -7.80
N GLY A 18 8.16 -1.56 -7.53
CA GLY A 18 8.53 -0.18 -7.84
C GLY A 18 7.72 0.86 -7.05
N LEU A 19 7.34 0.51 -5.81
CA LEU A 19 6.47 1.30 -4.94
C LEU A 19 7.22 2.01 -3.81
N LEU A 20 8.51 1.70 -3.61
CA LEU A 20 9.34 2.42 -2.64
C LEU A 20 9.34 3.92 -2.90
N GLY A 21 9.09 4.71 -1.86
CA GLY A 21 9.08 6.18 -1.93
C GLY A 21 7.87 6.78 -2.66
N ARG A 22 6.89 5.98 -3.06
CA ARG A 22 5.62 6.47 -3.64
C ARG A 22 4.54 6.56 -2.57
N SER A 23 3.66 7.54 -2.72
CA SER A 23 2.38 7.54 -2.00
C SER A 23 1.56 6.31 -2.38
N LEU A 24 0.94 5.69 -1.38
CA LEU A 24 0.07 4.54 -1.55
C LEU A 24 -1.34 4.90 -1.07
N GLU A 25 -2.33 4.40 -1.79
CA GLU A 25 -3.73 4.43 -1.38
C GLU A 25 -4.09 3.08 -0.74
N ILE A 26 -4.81 3.13 0.39
CA ILE A 26 -5.28 1.95 1.10
C ILE A 26 -6.81 1.96 1.08
N GLU A 27 -7.40 0.94 0.48
CA GLU A 27 -8.84 0.72 0.45
C GLU A 27 -9.18 -0.52 1.29
N LEU A 28 -10.14 -0.36 2.22
CA LEU A 28 -10.61 -1.44 3.08
C LEU A 28 -11.98 -1.93 2.58
N LEU A 29 -12.04 -3.22 2.25
CA LEU A 29 -13.26 -3.94 1.91
C LEU A 29 -13.57 -4.98 2.99
N PRO A 30 -14.81 -5.49 3.09
CA PRO A 30 -15.19 -6.43 4.15
C PRO A 30 -14.33 -7.70 4.25
N ASP A 31 -13.74 -8.16 3.14
CA ASP A 31 -12.97 -9.40 3.03
C ASP A 31 -11.49 -9.19 2.67
N LYS A 32 -11.08 -7.95 2.34
CA LYS A 32 -9.72 -7.67 1.85
C LYS A 32 -9.31 -6.23 2.03
N MET A 33 -7.99 -6.04 2.13
CA MET A 33 -7.35 -4.74 2.02
C MET A 33 -6.67 -4.64 0.65
N ILE A 34 -6.88 -3.53 -0.05
CA ILE A 34 -6.24 -3.24 -1.33
C ILE A 34 -5.24 -2.11 -1.10
N ILE A 35 -3.99 -2.32 -1.55
CA ILE A 35 -2.93 -1.32 -1.57
C ILE A 35 -2.65 -0.97 -3.02
N ARG A 36 -2.84 0.29 -3.39
CA ARG A 36 -2.60 0.80 -4.75
C ARG A 36 -1.49 1.84 -4.75
N ALA A 37 -0.71 1.87 -5.82
CA ALA A 37 0.15 3.01 -6.08
C ALA A 37 -0.71 4.22 -6.41
N GLU A 38 -0.43 5.39 -5.82
CA GLU A 38 -1.06 6.62 -6.28
C GLU A 38 -0.68 6.83 -7.75
N GLN A 39 -1.67 6.73 -8.63
CA GLN A 39 -1.54 7.10 -10.02
C GLN A 39 -1.79 8.60 -10.03
N GLY A 40 -0.71 9.39 -9.84
CA GLY A 40 -0.79 10.84 -9.95
C GLY A 40 -1.58 11.18 -11.21
N SER A 41 -2.60 12.03 -11.06
CA SER A 41 -3.56 12.32 -12.12
C SER A 41 -2.81 12.50 -13.43
N MET A 42 -2.92 11.52 -14.32
CA MET A 42 -2.43 11.65 -15.67
C MET A 42 -3.45 12.57 -16.34
N LEU A 43 -3.34 13.87 -16.02
CA LEU A 43 -4.06 14.92 -16.71
C LEU A 43 -3.50 14.87 -18.14
N ALA A 44 -4.29 14.28 -19.03
CA ALA A 44 -4.07 14.32 -20.47
C ALA A 44 -4.15 15.75 -20.99
#